data_AF-A0A9R1I2H9-F1
#
_entry.id   AF-A0A9R1I2H9-F1
#
_cell.length_a   1.000
_cell.length_b   1.000
_cell.length_c   1.000
_cell.angle_alpha   90.00
_cell.angle_beta   90.00
_cell.angle_gamma   90.00
#
_symmetry.space_group_name_H-M   'P 1'
#
loop_
_entity.id
_entity.type
_entity.pdbx_description
1 polymer ?
#
loop_
_entity_poly.entity_id
_entity_poly.type
_entity_poly.pdbx_seq_one_letter_code
_entity_poly.pdbx_strand_id
1 'polypeptide(L)'
;MTIQYFREVTTVERTSKNACPASASTSLPLSGPHVCADLLDSLLQEILLHEIIALFDSFHDFLAFIGTCCSWRAAVSTFPSVHTFSFPPLHLKPDGPYVHPHSGPIKPIPLSNCKWQFSDPSKKNLSLACSVPKNSPNKMHYLGCSYGYLIFSHKVHCLLVDVYTGSKVMPPKLPPNNDLGYFCGIGILTAPLISPNSRLLFSRDSMFEWHVGTNSWSEHTLTLDYELIYQIVSFKGDIFVIDALLRLHAIHFRPQFHMQKIAIKKEFVPMYSWLVVCGDMLLMIDQRFSSGGLGGSSNAFFRVFRLNFSVEAAKWVKLEKLENYALFVSPDRRNPTFCCMSPERWGGKSNCIYFARLSEDPDETWTAVEFGQPVPNNAVRSMLFYDISSPPDCGVLCSLWVFPSLVYGSG
;
A
#
# COMPACT_ATOMS: atom_id res chain seq x y z
N MET A 1 31.11 1.22 16.37
CA MET A 1 31.34 1.93 17.64
C MET A 1 30.13 1.64 18.51
N THR A 2 30.30 0.71 19.44
CA THR A 2 29.24 0.11 20.26
C THR A 2 29.08 0.93 21.52
N ILE A 3 27.84 1.29 21.90
CA ILE A 3 27.55 1.85 23.22
C ILE A 3 26.60 0.89 23.93
N GLN A 4 27.16 0.17 24.90
CA GLN A 4 26.47 -0.58 25.96
C GLN A 4 25.99 0.42 27.02
N TYR A 5 24.79 0.20 27.57
CA TYR A 5 24.43 0.68 28.89
C TYR A 5 24.00 -0.51 29.75
N PHE A 6 24.81 -0.78 30.78
CA PHE A 6 24.42 -1.54 31.97
C PHE A 6 24.24 -0.53 33.11
N ARG A 7 23.13 -0.61 33.84
CA ARG A 7 23.09 -0.23 35.25
C ARG A 7 21.96 -0.96 35.96
N GLU A 8 22.37 -1.81 36.89
CA GLU A 8 21.56 -2.53 37.86
C GLU A 8 21.75 -1.81 39.20
N VAL A 9 20.67 -1.44 39.90
CA VAL A 9 20.73 -1.10 41.34
C VAL A 9 19.46 -1.64 42.02
N THR A 10 19.73 -2.38 43.08
CA THR A 10 18.90 -3.18 43.97
C THR A 10 17.92 -2.40 44.83
N THR A 11 16.74 -3.00 45.03
CA THR A 11 15.70 -2.67 45.99
C THR A 11 16.11 -3.01 47.43
N VAL A 12 15.84 -2.11 48.37
CA VAL A 12 15.74 -2.41 49.82
C VAL A 12 14.56 -1.64 50.41
N GLU A 13 13.64 -2.38 51.02
CA GLU A 13 12.48 -1.92 51.79
C GLU A 13 12.86 -1.56 53.23
N ARG A 14 12.29 -0.49 53.81
CA ARG A 14 12.06 -0.40 55.27
C ARG A 14 10.99 0.65 55.65
N THR A 15 10.02 0.20 56.43
CA THR A 15 8.91 0.95 57.06
C THR A 15 9.29 1.60 58.40
N SER A 16 8.71 2.77 58.75
CA SER A 16 7.84 2.97 59.95
C SER A 16 7.54 4.44 60.33
N LYS A 17 6.22 4.70 60.47
CA LYS A 17 5.41 5.55 61.38
C LYS A 17 6.01 6.78 62.11
N ASN A 18 5.27 7.91 62.06
CA ASN A 18 4.75 8.66 63.23
C ASN A 18 3.61 9.64 62.82
N ALA A 19 2.72 9.97 63.76
CA ALA A 19 1.35 10.46 63.55
C ALA A 19 1.10 11.96 63.88
N CYS A 20 0.21 12.61 63.09
CA CYS A 20 -0.86 13.64 63.30
C CYS A 20 -0.73 14.82 64.32
N PRO A 21 -1.56 15.92 64.27
CA PRO A 21 -2.60 16.37 63.29
C PRO A 21 -2.64 17.90 62.92
N ALA A 22 -3.44 18.20 61.88
CA ALA A 22 -4.27 19.38 61.59
C ALA A 22 -3.71 20.84 61.61
N SER A 23 -3.79 21.51 60.45
CA SER A 23 -4.37 22.86 60.31
C SER A 23 -4.72 23.12 58.85
N ALA A 24 -5.98 23.50 58.61
CA ALA A 24 -6.51 23.88 57.33
C ALA A 24 -5.95 25.23 56.88
N SER A 25 -5.49 25.33 55.63
CA SER A 25 -5.45 26.60 54.91
C SER A 25 -5.84 26.36 53.46
N THR A 26 -6.95 26.97 53.08
CA THR A 26 -7.52 26.99 51.75
C THR A 26 -6.63 27.85 50.87
N SER A 27 -5.90 27.26 49.93
CA SER A 27 -5.32 27.98 48.79
C SER A 27 -5.81 27.31 47.49
N LEU A 28 -6.63 28.07 46.76
CA LEU A 28 -6.99 27.76 45.38
C LEU A 28 -5.70 27.73 44.54
N PRO A 29 -5.42 26.66 43.76
CA PRO A 29 -4.42 26.76 42.73
C PRO A 29 -5.03 27.49 41.53
N LEU A 30 -4.46 28.65 41.26
CA LEU A 30 -4.52 29.38 40.00
C LEU A 30 -4.46 28.41 38.80
N SER A 31 -5.36 28.63 37.84
CA SER A 31 -5.40 27.96 36.55
C SER A 31 -4.03 28.00 35.85
N GLY A 32 -3.37 26.85 35.76
CA GLY A 32 -2.21 26.65 34.88
C GLY A 32 -2.62 26.67 33.40
N PRO A 33 -1.67 26.84 32.47
CA PRO A 33 -1.96 26.79 31.05
C PRO A 33 -2.52 25.40 30.71
N HIS A 34 -3.78 25.36 30.26
CA HIS A 34 -4.40 24.13 29.82
C HIS A 34 -3.61 23.56 28.64
N VAL A 35 -2.93 22.44 28.86
CA VAL A 35 -2.26 21.69 27.79
C VAL A 35 -3.37 21.10 26.92
N CYS A 36 -3.23 21.17 25.59
CA CYS A 36 -4.23 20.66 24.64
C CYS A 36 -4.54 19.14 24.83
N ALA A 37 -3.68 18.44 25.59
CA ALA A 37 -3.89 17.07 26.02
C ALA A 37 -5.00 16.90 27.10
N ASP A 38 -5.31 17.94 27.88
CA ASP A 38 -6.07 17.83 29.15
C ASP A 38 -7.46 18.50 29.12
N LEU A 39 -7.95 18.94 27.95
CA LEU A 39 -9.04 19.93 27.88
C LEU A 39 -10.44 19.40 27.48
N LEU A 40 -10.60 18.14 27.11
CA LEU A 40 -11.86 17.64 26.57
C LEU A 40 -12.15 16.20 27.01
N ASP A 41 -13.43 15.84 27.07
CA ASP A 41 -13.85 14.43 27.11
C ASP A 41 -13.09 13.65 26.04
N SER A 42 -12.56 12.48 26.40
CA SER A 42 -11.73 11.64 25.51
C SER A 42 -12.29 11.46 24.08
N LEU A 43 -13.62 11.38 23.97
CA LEU A 43 -14.34 11.30 22.69
C LEU A 43 -14.31 12.60 21.88
N LEU A 44 -14.50 13.75 22.52
CA LEU A 44 -14.43 15.06 21.83
C LEU A 44 -13.00 15.36 21.38
N GLN A 45 -12.01 14.98 22.19
CA GLN A 45 -10.61 15.09 21.82
C GLN A 45 -10.28 14.22 20.60
N GLU A 46 -10.79 12.99 20.55
CA GLU A 46 -10.59 12.09 19.41
C GLU A 46 -11.19 12.65 18.12
N ILE A 47 -12.44 13.14 18.16
CA ILE A 47 -13.11 13.74 17.00
C ILE A 47 -12.32 14.94 16.46
N LEU A 48 -11.88 15.85 17.33
CA LEU A 48 -11.07 17.00 16.91
C LEU A 48 -9.73 16.58 16.31
N LEU A 49 -9.08 15.55 16.87
CA LEU A 49 -7.84 15.04 16.30
C LEU A 49 -8.08 14.43 14.92
N HIS A 50 -9.19 13.73 14.70
CA HIS A 50 -9.57 13.21 13.38
C HIS A 50 -9.79 14.33 12.36
N GLU A 51 -10.43 15.43 12.75
CA GLU A 51 -10.57 16.61 11.90
C GLU A 51 -9.22 17.23 11.54
N ILE A 52 -8.31 17.38 12.51
CA ILE A 52 -6.94 17.87 12.27
C ILE A 52 -6.19 16.91 11.33
N ILE A 53 -6.33 15.61 11.53
CA ILE A 53 -5.68 14.59 10.70
C ILE A 53 -6.13 14.70 9.23
N ALA A 54 -7.43 14.90 9.00
CA ALA A 54 -8.00 15.08 7.66
C ALA A 54 -7.49 16.36 6.95
N LEU A 55 -7.01 17.34 7.72
CA LEU A 55 -6.46 18.59 7.19
C LEU A 55 -4.98 18.51 6.79
N PHE A 56 -4.26 17.41 7.07
CA PHE A 56 -2.87 17.32 6.63
C PHE A 56 -2.76 17.18 5.10
N ASP A 57 -1.97 18.09 4.53
CA ASP A 57 -1.68 18.14 3.09
C ASP A 57 -0.24 17.71 2.77
N SER A 58 0.54 17.37 3.80
CA SER A 58 1.88 16.83 3.65
C SER A 58 2.12 15.66 4.61
N PHE A 59 2.74 14.61 4.09
CA PHE A 59 3.16 13.47 4.89
C PHE A 59 4.14 13.87 6.01
N HIS A 60 4.98 14.87 5.78
CA HIS A 60 5.95 15.36 6.77
C HIS A 60 5.26 16.02 7.98
N ASP A 61 4.18 16.76 7.75
CA ASP A 61 3.45 17.44 8.82
C ASP A 61 2.65 16.41 9.63
N PHE A 62 2.11 15.39 8.94
CA PHE A 62 1.53 14.21 9.57
C PHE A 62 2.55 13.43 10.43
N LEU A 63 3.80 13.28 9.96
CA LEU A 63 4.88 12.66 10.74
C LEU A 63 5.19 13.44 12.03
N ALA A 64 5.28 14.77 11.93
CA ALA A 64 5.49 15.63 13.10
C ALA A 64 4.34 15.49 14.11
N PHE A 65 3.10 15.40 13.62
CA PHE A 65 1.92 15.18 14.45
C PHE A 65 1.98 13.86 15.23
N ILE A 66 2.22 12.71 14.58
CA ILE A 66 2.31 11.41 15.28
C ILE A 66 3.54 11.29 16.20
N GLY A 67 4.55 12.13 15.97
CA GLY A 67 5.74 12.25 16.80
C GLY A 67 5.52 13.08 18.07
N THR A 68 4.42 13.83 18.17
CA THR A 68 4.20 14.78 19.26
C THR A 68 3.92 14.10 20.60
N CYS A 69 2.95 13.18 20.66
CA CYS A 69 2.64 12.42 21.88
C CYS A 69 1.88 11.11 21.59
N CYS A 70 1.74 10.27 22.63
CA CYS A 70 1.08 8.96 22.52
C CYS A 70 -0.42 9.06 22.17
N SER A 71 -1.15 10.06 22.71
CA SER A 71 -2.58 10.23 22.45
C SER A 71 -2.86 10.62 20.99
N TRP A 72 -2.03 11.48 20.39
CA TRP A 72 -2.16 11.86 18.98
C TRP A 72 -1.87 10.69 18.05
N ARG A 73 -0.86 9.88 18.37
CA ARG A 73 -0.58 8.62 17.66
C ARG A 73 -1.72 7.62 17.79
N ALA A 74 -2.34 7.53 18.95
CA ALA A 74 -3.51 6.69 19.17
C ALA A 74 -4.70 7.15 18.31
N ALA A 75 -4.95 8.47 18.20
CA ALA A 75 -6.01 9.01 17.34
C ALA A 75 -5.81 8.69 15.85
N VAL A 76 -4.57 8.66 15.37
CA VAL A 76 -4.28 8.16 14.01
C VAL A 76 -4.62 6.68 13.87
N SER A 77 -4.41 5.89 14.93
CA SER A 77 -4.68 4.45 14.90
C SER A 77 -6.18 4.14 14.78
N THR A 78 -7.05 5.04 15.23
CA THR A 78 -8.51 4.93 15.12
C THR A 78 -9.09 5.69 13.93
N PHE A 79 -8.25 6.31 13.11
CA PHE A 79 -8.71 7.08 11.96
C PHE A 79 -9.27 6.16 10.85
N PRO A 80 -10.48 6.41 10.33
CA PRO A 80 -11.29 5.40 9.63
C PRO A 80 -10.78 4.92 8.27
N SER A 81 -9.83 5.61 7.62
CA SER A 81 -9.27 5.11 6.35
C SER A 81 -8.00 5.83 5.92
N VAL A 82 -7.16 5.15 5.13
CA VAL A 82 -6.11 5.83 4.35
C VAL A 82 -6.67 6.60 3.15
N HIS A 83 -7.90 6.30 2.73
CA HIS A 83 -8.56 6.96 1.61
C HIS A 83 -9.17 8.33 1.98
N THR A 84 -9.12 8.71 3.26
CA THR A 84 -9.58 10.01 3.77
C THR A 84 -8.45 11.01 3.98
N PHE A 85 -7.19 10.63 3.73
CA PHE A 85 -6.09 11.58 3.77
C PHE A 85 -6.11 12.52 2.56
N SER A 86 -5.85 13.80 2.83
CA SER A 86 -5.73 14.82 1.80
C SER A 86 -4.33 14.90 1.19
N PHE A 87 -3.31 14.34 1.86
CA PHE A 87 -1.96 14.27 1.31
C PHE A 87 -1.77 13.06 0.37
N PRO A 88 -0.87 13.15 -0.62
CA PRO A 88 -0.66 12.11 -1.62
C PRO A 88 0.18 10.95 -1.08
N PRO A 89 0.09 9.75 -1.69
CA PRO A 89 1.04 8.67 -1.40
C PRO A 89 2.46 9.09 -1.78
N LEU A 90 3.44 8.52 -1.10
CA LEU A 90 4.85 8.73 -1.42
C LEU A 90 5.24 7.93 -2.64
N HIS A 91 6.11 8.50 -3.47
CA HIS A 91 6.75 7.77 -4.54
C HIS A 91 7.97 7.04 -3.99
N LEU A 92 7.99 5.71 -4.08
CA LEU A 92 9.15 4.89 -3.76
C LEU A 92 9.94 4.61 -5.04
N LYS A 93 11.19 5.07 -5.08
CA LYS A 93 12.15 4.85 -6.16
C LYS A 93 13.26 3.91 -5.69
N PRO A 94 13.38 2.69 -6.24
CA PRO A 94 14.51 1.81 -5.95
C PRO A 94 15.84 2.46 -6.39
N ASP A 95 16.89 2.31 -5.58
CA ASP A 95 18.26 2.69 -5.95
C ASP A 95 18.85 1.62 -6.86
N GLY A 96 19.31 2.02 -8.04
CA GLY A 96 19.99 1.16 -8.99
C GLY A 96 19.65 1.51 -10.43
N PRO A 97 20.48 1.08 -11.40
CA PRO A 97 20.14 1.23 -12.81
C PRO A 97 18.86 0.46 -13.10
N TYR A 98 17.98 1.07 -13.90
CA TYR A 98 16.81 0.40 -14.44
C TYR A 98 17.24 -0.87 -15.16
N VAL A 99 16.88 -2.03 -14.61
CA VAL A 99 17.04 -3.30 -15.31
C VAL A 99 15.76 -3.47 -16.12
N HIS A 100 15.87 -3.24 -17.42
CA HIS A 100 14.80 -3.60 -18.36
C HIS A 100 14.39 -5.05 -18.08
N PRO A 101 13.08 -5.36 -17.98
CA PRO A 101 12.63 -6.75 -17.91
C PRO A 101 13.17 -7.48 -19.15
N HIS A 102 14.20 -8.30 -18.97
CA HIS A 102 14.73 -9.13 -20.05
C HIS A 102 13.82 -10.36 -20.19
N SER A 103 13.69 -10.90 -21.41
CA SER A 103 12.96 -12.13 -21.71
C SER A 103 13.67 -13.40 -21.19
N GLY A 104 14.12 -13.38 -19.93
CA GLY A 104 14.82 -14.47 -19.26
C GLY A 104 14.07 -15.02 -18.04
N PRO A 105 14.56 -16.13 -17.45
CA PRO A 105 13.97 -16.70 -16.24
C PRO A 105 14.09 -15.72 -15.08
N ILE A 106 13.05 -15.67 -14.23
CA ILE A 106 12.94 -14.74 -13.12
C ILE A 106 14.17 -14.85 -12.21
N LYS A 107 14.91 -13.75 -12.04
CA LYS A 107 16.08 -13.73 -11.16
C LYS A 107 15.73 -13.17 -9.79
N PRO A 108 16.03 -13.90 -8.69
CA PRO A 108 15.86 -13.33 -7.37
C PRO A 108 16.88 -12.22 -7.12
N ILE A 109 16.44 -11.13 -6.49
CA ILE A 109 17.26 -9.96 -6.19
C ILE A 109 18.08 -10.20 -4.92
N PRO A 110 19.36 -9.79 -4.89
CA PRO A 110 20.10 -9.64 -3.66
C PRO A 110 19.51 -8.55 -2.74
N LEU A 111 18.85 -8.95 -1.65
CA LEU A 111 18.25 -8.00 -0.71
C LEU A 111 19.28 -7.04 -0.10
N SER A 112 20.54 -7.44 0.04
CA SER A 112 21.63 -6.57 0.51
C SER A 112 21.84 -5.33 -0.35
N ASN A 113 21.38 -5.36 -1.60
CA ASN A 113 21.52 -4.29 -2.58
C ASN A 113 20.20 -3.52 -2.78
N CYS A 114 19.10 -3.98 -2.17
CA CYS A 114 17.82 -3.30 -2.24
C CYS A 114 17.84 -2.07 -1.33
N LYS A 115 17.98 -0.90 -1.95
CA LYS A 115 17.76 0.40 -1.32
C LYS A 115 16.71 1.16 -2.12
N TRP A 116 16.10 2.16 -1.52
CA TRP A 116 15.12 3.01 -2.18
C TRP A 116 15.08 4.39 -1.53
N GLN A 117 14.52 5.33 -2.27
CA GLN A 117 14.28 6.70 -1.85
C GLN A 117 12.79 7.00 -1.94
N PHE A 118 12.30 7.77 -0.98
CA PHE A 118 10.98 8.36 -1.03
C PHE A 118 11.04 9.76 -1.61
N SER A 119 10.06 10.09 -2.43
CA SER A 119 9.78 11.45 -2.86
C SER A 119 8.34 11.79 -2.50
N ASP A 120 8.15 12.88 -1.78
CA ASP A 120 6.84 13.40 -1.40
C ASP A 120 6.33 14.35 -2.51
N PRO A 121 5.21 14.06 -3.18
CA PRO A 121 4.66 14.96 -4.19
C PRO A 121 4.32 16.36 -3.66
N SER A 122 4.01 16.51 -2.37
CA SER A 122 3.74 17.79 -1.71
C SER A 122 5.03 18.59 -1.40
N LYS A 123 6.17 17.90 -1.23
CA LYS A 123 7.46 18.50 -0.83
C LYS A 123 8.62 17.85 -1.59
N LYS A 124 8.78 18.22 -2.87
CA LYS A 124 9.78 17.64 -3.80
C LYS A 124 11.24 17.73 -3.32
N ASN A 125 11.56 18.66 -2.44
CA ASN A 125 12.92 18.89 -1.95
C ASN A 125 13.35 17.96 -0.80
N LEU A 126 12.44 17.13 -0.29
CA LEU A 126 12.71 16.21 0.81
C LEU A 126 12.71 14.78 0.27
N SER A 127 13.87 14.14 0.33
CA SER A 127 14.02 12.71 0.05
C SER A 127 14.46 11.96 1.30
N LEU A 128 13.81 10.82 1.54
CA LEU A 128 14.19 9.90 2.60
C LEU A 128 14.73 8.62 1.97
N ALA A 129 15.98 8.28 2.24
CA ALA A 129 16.57 7.02 1.79
C ALA A 129 16.37 5.93 2.84
N CYS A 130 16.01 4.73 2.39
CA CYS A 130 15.89 3.54 3.22
C CYS A 130 16.48 2.32 2.48
N SER A 131 16.72 1.23 3.22
CA SER A 131 17.32 0.02 2.66
C SER A 131 16.92 -1.22 3.44
N VAL A 132 16.97 -2.37 2.78
CA VAL A 132 16.82 -3.65 3.49
C VAL A 132 18.06 -3.90 4.35
N PRO A 133 17.91 -4.23 5.66
CA PRO A 133 19.04 -4.55 6.52
C PRO A 133 19.88 -5.72 5.97
N LYS A 134 21.21 -5.64 6.13
CA LYS A 134 22.20 -6.59 5.56
C LYS A 134 22.01 -8.07 5.96
N ASN A 135 21.39 -8.34 7.11
CA ASN A 135 21.19 -9.71 7.63
C ASN A 135 19.92 -10.38 7.07
N SER A 136 19.64 -10.20 5.78
CA SER A 136 18.43 -10.73 5.13
C SER A 136 18.80 -11.87 4.18
N PRO A 137 17.90 -12.81 3.88
CA PRO A 137 18.20 -13.90 2.96
C PRO A 137 18.76 -13.37 1.64
N ASN A 138 19.83 -14.00 1.16
CA ASN A 138 20.68 -13.40 0.13
C ASN A 138 19.98 -13.14 -1.19
N LYS A 139 18.90 -13.84 -1.52
CA LYS A 139 18.20 -13.73 -2.81
C LYS A 139 16.70 -13.94 -2.60
N MET A 140 15.89 -12.96 -3.00
CA MET A 140 14.43 -13.05 -2.94
C MET A 140 13.73 -12.46 -4.15
N HIS A 141 12.51 -12.92 -4.42
CA HIS A 141 11.63 -12.36 -5.43
C HIS A 141 10.64 -11.39 -4.79
N TYR A 142 10.47 -10.23 -5.42
CA TYR A 142 9.41 -9.29 -5.08
C TYR A 142 8.03 -9.86 -5.43
N LEU A 143 7.05 -9.68 -4.54
CA LEU A 143 5.68 -10.20 -4.69
C LEU A 143 4.60 -9.12 -4.68
N GLY A 144 4.95 -7.88 -4.34
CA GLY A 144 4.00 -6.78 -4.21
C GLY A 144 4.23 -5.93 -2.97
N CYS A 145 3.37 -4.92 -2.80
CA CYS A 145 3.37 -4.03 -1.66
C CYS A 145 1.95 -3.93 -1.09
N SER A 146 1.84 -3.89 0.23
CA SER A 146 0.57 -3.64 0.91
C SER A 146 0.80 -3.08 2.29
N TYR A 147 0.00 -2.09 2.70
CA TYR A 147 0.04 -1.51 4.05
C TYR A 147 1.42 -1.02 4.49
N GLY A 148 2.22 -0.48 3.56
CA GLY A 148 3.56 0.02 3.84
C GLY A 148 4.64 -1.06 3.98
N TYR A 149 4.35 -2.31 3.60
CA TYR A 149 5.32 -3.40 3.56
C TYR A 149 5.59 -3.85 2.13
N LEU A 150 6.87 -4.00 1.78
CA LEU A 150 7.30 -4.76 0.61
C LEU A 150 7.29 -6.25 0.96
N ILE A 151 6.71 -7.06 0.09
CA ILE A 151 6.55 -8.50 0.33
C ILE A 151 7.49 -9.25 -0.61
N PHE A 152 8.27 -10.15 -0.05
CA PHE A 152 9.25 -10.96 -0.76
C PHE A 152 9.10 -12.44 -0.45
N SER A 153 9.46 -13.31 -1.40
CA SER A 153 9.62 -14.74 -1.13
C SER A 153 10.74 -15.37 -1.95
N HIS A 154 11.29 -16.47 -1.45
CA HIS A 154 12.13 -17.37 -2.22
C HIS A 154 12.18 -18.75 -1.55
N LYS A 155 11.89 -19.78 -2.34
CA LYS A 155 11.68 -21.15 -1.84
C LYS A 155 10.65 -21.14 -0.70
N VAL A 156 11.02 -21.65 0.47
CA VAL A 156 10.17 -21.71 1.67
C VAL A 156 10.16 -20.41 2.49
N HIS A 157 10.98 -19.42 2.15
CA HIS A 157 11.11 -18.19 2.94
C HIS A 157 10.20 -17.09 2.40
N CYS A 158 9.49 -16.41 3.31
CA CYS A 158 8.78 -15.16 3.06
C CYS A 158 9.37 -14.07 3.97
N LEU A 159 9.35 -12.83 3.51
CA LEU A 159 9.85 -11.66 4.23
C LEU A 159 8.97 -10.45 3.92
N LEU A 160 8.58 -9.72 4.96
CA LEU A 160 7.98 -8.41 4.85
C LEU A 160 8.99 -7.38 5.32
N VAL A 161 9.17 -6.32 4.54
CA VAL A 161 10.06 -5.20 4.88
C VAL A 161 9.24 -3.93 4.94
N ASP A 162 9.21 -3.29 6.10
CA ASP A 162 8.60 -1.98 6.29
C ASP A 162 9.32 -0.96 5.41
N VAL A 163 8.59 -0.30 4.52
CA VAL A 163 9.18 0.58 3.51
C VAL A 163 9.85 1.78 4.16
N TYR A 164 9.33 2.26 5.30
CA TYR A 164 9.77 3.50 5.94
C TYR A 164 10.93 3.26 6.89
N THR A 165 10.84 2.23 7.73
CA THR A 165 11.83 1.92 8.77
C THR A 165 12.85 0.87 8.36
N GLY A 166 12.59 0.08 7.31
CA GLY A 166 13.39 -1.08 6.94
C GLY A 166 13.25 -2.27 7.91
N SER A 167 12.33 -2.18 8.88
CA SER A 167 12.06 -3.25 9.84
C SER A 167 11.54 -4.50 9.14
N LYS A 168 11.89 -5.68 9.69
CA LYS A 168 11.61 -6.97 9.05
C LYS A 168 10.61 -7.78 9.85
N VAL A 169 9.68 -8.42 9.15
CA VAL A 169 8.81 -9.44 9.71
C VAL A 169 8.96 -10.71 8.88
N MET A 170 9.22 -11.82 9.57
CA MET A 170 9.44 -13.13 8.95
C MET A 170 8.25 -14.03 9.28
N PRO A 171 7.35 -14.29 8.32
CA PRO A 171 6.34 -15.34 8.45
C PRO A 171 6.98 -16.72 8.66
N PRO A 172 6.20 -17.73 9.13
CA PRO A 172 6.66 -19.11 9.17
C PRO A 172 7.05 -19.61 7.77
N LYS A 173 7.85 -20.67 7.73
CA LYS A 173 8.26 -21.26 6.45
C LYS A 173 7.04 -21.77 5.69
N LEU A 174 6.98 -21.43 4.40
CA LEU A 174 6.02 -21.98 3.47
C LEU A 174 6.22 -23.50 3.33
N PRO A 175 5.15 -24.28 3.04
CA PRO A 175 5.26 -25.71 2.79
C PRO A 175 6.35 -26.07 1.75
N PRO A 176 7.09 -27.18 1.95
CA PRO A 176 8.01 -27.70 0.94
C PRO A 176 7.22 -28.14 -0.29
N ASN A 177 7.76 -27.88 -1.48
CA ASN A 177 7.12 -27.96 -2.82
C ASN A 177 6.51 -26.65 -3.37
N ASN A 178 6.83 -25.53 -2.74
CA ASN A 178 6.45 -24.19 -3.20
C ASN A 178 7.52 -23.58 -4.14
N ASP A 179 7.97 -24.30 -5.15
CA ASP A 179 8.90 -23.73 -6.13
C ASP A 179 8.20 -22.62 -6.93
N LEU A 180 8.90 -21.51 -7.12
CA LEU A 180 8.43 -20.41 -7.96
C LEU A 180 8.61 -20.91 -9.39
N GLY A 181 7.50 -21.22 -10.08
CA GLY A 181 7.52 -21.51 -11.51
C GLY A 181 7.93 -20.27 -12.33
N TYR A 182 7.43 -20.16 -13.55
CA TYR A 182 7.70 -19.00 -14.41
C TYR A 182 7.08 -17.67 -13.91
N PHE A 183 6.32 -17.67 -12.83
CA PHE A 183 5.65 -16.49 -12.26
C PHE A 183 5.89 -16.38 -10.75
N CYS A 184 6.17 -15.17 -10.25
CA CYS A 184 6.49 -14.96 -8.84
C CYS A 184 5.31 -15.11 -7.88
N GLY A 185 4.08 -15.05 -8.36
CA GLY A 185 2.89 -14.92 -7.52
C GLY A 185 2.66 -13.50 -7.02
N ILE A 186 1.56 -13.30 -6.29
CA ILE A 186 1.21 -12.03 -5.65
C ILE A 186 1.09 -12.23 -4.13
N GLY A 187 1.72 -11.33 -3.37
CA GLY A 187 1.58 -11.26 -1.92
C GLY A 187 0.82 -10.01 -1.51
N ILE A 188 -0.17 -10.15 -0.63
CA ILE A 188 -0.95 -9.01 -0.13
C ILE A 188 -1.41 -9.26 1.30
N LEU A 189 -1.32 -8.23 2.15
CA LEU A 189 -1.97 -8.23 3.46
C LEU A 189 -3.45 -7.86 3.31
N THR A 190 -4.34 -8.46 4.10
CA THR A 190 -5.78 -8.17 4.09
C THR A 190 -6.14 -6.93 4.91
N ALA A 191 -5.25 -6.56 5.83
CA ALA A 191 -5.37 -5.45 6.76
C ALA A 191 -3.96 -5.00 7.17
N PRO A 192 -3.80 -3.84 7.83
CA PRO A 192 -2.51 -3.43 8.40
C PRO A 192 -1.90 -4.55 9.24
N LEU A 193 -0.56 -4.68 9.24
CA LEU A 193 0.11 -5.81 9.89
C LEU A 193 -0.16 -5.87 11.41
N ILE A 194 -0.36 -4.70 12.03
CA ILE A 194 -0.68 -4.54 13.45
C ILE A 194 -2.16 -4.84 13.77
N SER A 195 -3.02 -4.98 12.76
CA SER A 195 -4.46 -5.16 12.96
C SER A 195 -4.80 -6.56 13.48
N PRO A 196 -5.81 -6.68 14.35
CA PRO A 196 -6.35 -7.97 14.72
C PRO A 196 -6.94 -8.64 13.47
N ASN A 197 -6.72 -9.94 13.32
CA ASN A 197 -7.14 -10.73 12.15
C ASN A 197 -6.46 -10.37 10.82
N SER A 198 -5.36 -9.60 10.84
CA SER A 198 -4.54 -9.39 9.64
C SER A 198 -4.04 -10.73 9.11
N ARG A 199 -4.17 -10.92 7.80
CA ARG A 199 -3.72 -12.12 7.10
C ARG A 199 -2.83 -11.71 5.95
N LEU A 200 -1.82 -12.51 5.68
CA LEU A 200 -1.05 -12.44 4.45
C LEU A 200 -1.57 -13.50 3.50
N LEU A 201 -2.08 -13.05 2.37
CA LEU A 201 -2.42 -13.89 1.24
C LEU A 201 -1.23 -13.99 0.30
N PHE A 202 -0.99 -15.18 -0.19
CA PHE A 202 0.04 -15.45 -1.16
C PHE A 202 -0.48 -16.38 -2.26
N SER A 203 -0.68 -15.82 -3.45
CA SER A 203 -1.20 -16.55 -4.60
C SER A 203 -0.08 -17.19 -5.41
N ARG A 204 -0.24 -18.48 -5.71
CA ARG A 204 0.49 -19.26 -6.71
C ARG A 204 -0.49 -20.20 -7.42
N ASP A 205 -0.17 -21.49 -7.53
CA ASP A 205 -1.09 -22.56 -7.94
C ASP A 205 -2.25 -22.72 -6.93
N SER A 206 -1.96 -22.47 -5.65
CA SER A 206 -2.91 -22.37 -4.56
C SER A 206 -2.84 -20.97 -3.92
N MET A 207 -3.85 -20.63 -3.12
CA MET A 207 -3.82 -19.47 -2.24
C MET A 207 -3.32 -19.90 -0.87
N PHE A 208 -2.15 -19.43 -0.47
CA PHE A 208 -1.63 -19.62 0.87
C PHE A 208 -2.07 -18.46 1.76
N GLU A 209 -2.57 -18.78 2.96
CA GLU A 209 -3.00 -17.82 3.95
C GLU A 209 -2.17 -17.99 5.22
N TRP A 210 -1.49 -16.93 5.64
CA TRP A 210 -0.89 -16.84 6.96
C TRP A 210 -1.66 -15.85 7.80
N HIS A 211 -2.28 -16.33 8.87
CA HIS A 211 -2.82 -15.46 9.89
C HIS A 211 -1.67 -14.87 10.70
N VAL A 212 -1.55 -13.55 10.72
CA VAL A 212 -0.41 -12.86 11.35
C VAL A 212 -0.33 -13.29 12.82
N GLY A 213 0.89 -13.62 13.26
CA GLY A 213 1.18 -14.13 14.61
C GLY A 213 1.06 -15.65 14.79
N THR A 214 0.59 -16.40 13.79
CA THR A 214 0.54 -17.87 13.85
C THR A 214 1.80 -18.52 13.26
N ASN A 215 2.01 -19.81 13.55
CA ASN A 215 3.21 -20.57 13.18
C ASN A 215 3.06 -21.41 11.91
N SER A 216 1.93 -21.34 11.21
CA SER A 216 1.63 -22.18 10.06
C SER A 216 0.89 -21.42 8.97
N TRP A 217 0.96 -21.95 7.76
CA TRP A 217 0.17 -21.52 6.61
C TRP A 217 -1.03 -22.45 6.43
N SER A 218 -2.15 -21.88 6.00
CA SER A 218 -3.26 -22.65 5.43
C SER A 218 -3.15 -22.59 3.90
N GLU A 219 -3.46 -23.68 3.22
CA GLU A 219 -3.48 -23.75 1.77
C GLU A 219 -4.91 -23.94 1.28
N HIS A 220 -5.32 -23.10 0.32
CA HIS A 220 -6.64 -23.14 -0.27
C HIS A 220 -6.52 -23.30 -1.79
N THR A 221 -7.24 -24.29 -2.33
CA THR A 221 -7.25 -24.54 -3.77
C THR A 221 -7.94 -23.40 -4.52
N LEU A 222 -7.33 -22.92 -5.59
CA LEU A 222 -7.92 -21.90 -6.47
C LEU A 222 -8.69 -22.56 -7.60
N THR A 223 -9.98 -22.23 -7.76
CA THR A 223 -10.80 -22.64 -8.91
C THR A 223 -10.60 -21.68 -10.07
N LEU A 224 -9.36 -21.52 -10.54
CA LEU A 224 -9.01 -20.57 -11.59
C LEU A 224 -8.71 -21.20 -12.96
N ASP A 225 -8.93 -22.51 -13.14
CA ASP A 225 -8.61 -23.22 -14.40
C ASP A 225 -7.16 -22.96 -14.87
N TYR A 226 -6.20 -22.93 -13.93
CA TYR A 226 -4.79 -22.57 -14.17
C TYR A 226 -4.51 -21.08 -14.49
N GLU A 227 -5.50 -20.20 -14.35
CA GLU A 227 -5.30 -18.76 -14.52
C GLU A 227 -4.65 -18.10 -13.30
N LEU A 228 -3.80 -17.10 -13.57
CA LEU A 228 -3.05 -16.37 -12.55
C LEU A 228 -3.86 -15.21 -11.96
N ILE A 229 -3.54 -14.81 -10.73
CA ILE A 229 -4.04 -13.56 -10.14
C ILE A 229 -3.13 -12.41 -10.56
N TYR A 230 -3.71 -11.34 -11.11
CA TYR A 230 -2.98 -10.12 -11.48
C TYR A 230 -3.03 -9.03 -10.42
N GLN A 231 -4.15 -8.89 -9.71
CA GLN A 231 -4.31 -7.85 -8.71
C GLN A 231 -5.32 -8.28 -7.64
N ILE A 232 -5.06 -7.88 -6.41
CA ILE A 232 -5.95 -8.06 -5.26
C ILE A 232 -6.17 -6.69 -4.62
N VAL A 233 -7.42 -6.35 -4.28
CA VAL A 233 -7.77 -5.09 -3.61
C VAL A 233 -8.78 -5.34 -2.49
N SER A 234 -8.69 -4.59 -1.39
CA SER A 234 -9.68 -4.61 -0.31
C SER A 234 -10.68 -3.48 -0.50
N PHE A 235 -11.98 -3.80 -0.56
CA PHE A 235 -13.05 -2.85 -0.79
C PHE A 235 -14.27 -3.18 0.06
N LYS A 236 -14.72 -2.23 0.89
CA LYS A 236 -15.89 -2.36 1.79
C LYS A 236 -15.84 -3.61 2.70
N GLY A 237 -14.64 -4.01 3.12
CA GLY A 237 -14.42 -5.17 3.98
C GLY A 237 -14.32 -6.51 3.24
N ASP A 238 -14.60 -6.53 1.94
CA ASP A 238 -14.42 -7.69 1.08
C ASP A 238 -13.11 -7.58 0.28
N ILE A 239 -12.59 -8.73 -0.15
CA ILE A 239 -11.38 -8.79 -0.98
C ILE A 239 -11.79 -9.13 -2.40
N PHE A 240 -11.43 -8.27 -3.35
CA PHE A 240 -11.66 -8.46 -4.76
C PHE A 240 -10.38 -8.83 -5.47
N VAL A 241 -10.52 -9.68 -6.49
CA VAL A 241 -9.41 -10.24 -7.26
C VAL A 241 -9.71 -10.11 -8.74
N ILE A 242 -8.70 -9.70 -9.50
CA ILE A 242 -8.70 -9.83 -10.95
C ILE A 242 -7.72 -10.91 -11.38
N ASP A 243 -8.20 -11.85 -12.18
CA ASP A 243 -7.37 -12.88 -12.79
C ASP A 243 -6.79 -12.47 -14.16
N ALA A 244 -6.02 -13.37 -14.77
CA ALA A 244 -5.34 -13.15 -16.04
C ALA A 244 -6.30 -12.91 -17.22
N LEU A 245 -7.54 -13.39 -17.12
CA LEU A 245 -8.60 -13.16 -18.10
C LEU A 245 -9.45 -11.92 -17.75
N LEU A 246 -8.99 -11.11 -16.80
CA LEU A 246 -9.64 -9.90 -16.33
C LEU A 246 -11.05 -10.14 -15.75
N ARG A 247 -11.27 -11.35 -15.22
CA ARG A 247 -12.52 -11.70 -14.54
C ARG A 247 -12.42 -11.23 -13.08
N LEU A 248 -13.50 -10.64 -12.59
CA LEU A 248 -13.60 -10.18 -11.20
C LEU A 248 -14.11 -11.30 -10.31
N HIS A 249 -13.47 -11.48 -9.17
CA HIS A 249 -13.86 -12.44 -8.14
C HIS A 249 -13.86 -11.76 -6.76
N ALA A 250 -14.65 -12.29 -5.83
CA ALA A 250 -14.61 -11.97 -4.42
C ALA A 250 -14.05 -13.15 -3.61
N ILE A 251 -13.18 -12.87 -2.64
CA ILE A 251 -12.70 -13.82 -1.66
C ILE A 251 -13.50 -13.66 -0.38
N HIS A 252 -14.06 -14.77 0.10
CA HIS A 252 -14.74 -14.87 1.38
C HIS A 252 -13.96 -15.81 2.29
N PHE A 253 -13.76 -15.41 3.55
CA PHE A 253 -13.01 -16.20 4.53
C PHE A 253 -13.87 -17.04 5.46
N ARG A 254 -15.18 -16.76 5.54
CA ARG A 254 -16.11 -17.41 6.46
C ARG A 254 -17.32 -17.97 5.70
N PRO A 255 -17.85 -19.14 6.07
CA PRO A 255 -17.37 -20.06 7.13
C PRO A 255 -16.08 -20.82 6.78
N GLN A 256 -15.72 -20.87 5.50
CA GLN A 256 -14.47 -21.41 4.97
C GLN A 256 -13.98 -20.53 3.82
N PHE A 257 -12.70 -20.64 3.44
CA PHE A 257 -12.17 -19.91 2.30
C PHE A 257 -12.93 -20.30 1.02
N HIS A 258 -13.42 -19.30 0.30
CA HIS A 258 -14.09 -19.49 -0.97
C HIS A 258 -13.86 -18.29 -1.88
N MET A 259 -13.59 -18.56 -3.16
CA MET A 259 -13.44 -17.55 -4.20
C MET A 259 -14.62 -17.63 -5.16
N GLN A 260 -15.41 -16.56 -5.22
CA GLN A 260 -16.61 -16.50 -6.04
C GLN A 260 -16.40 -15.57 -7.24
N LYS A 261 -16.62 -16.07 -8.45
CA LYS A 261 -16.68 -15.23 -9.63
C LYS A 261 -17.89 -14.31 -9.60
N ILE A 262 -17.67 -13.02 -9.83
CA ILE A 262 -18.73 -12.03 -9.93
C ILE A 262 -19.21 -11.96 -11.36
N ALA A 263 -20.52 -12.10 -11.55
CA ALA A 263 -21.15 -11.95 -12.86
C ALA A 263 -21.06 -10.48 -13.30
N ILE A 264 -20.22 -10.21 -14.29
CA ILE A 264 -20.11 -8.90 -14.92
C ILE A 264 -20.64 -8.95 -16.35
N LYS A 265 -21.50 -7.98 -16.70
CA LYS A 265 -21.95 -7.79 -18.07
C LYS A 265 -20.78 -7.41 -18.97
N LYS A 266 -20.46 -8.27 -19.95
CA LYS A 266 -19.37 -8.04 -20.91
C LYS A 266 -19.76 -6.98 -21.94
N GLU A 267 -19.40 -5.73 -21.68
CA GLU A 267 -19.60 -4.63 -22.64
C GLU A 267 -18.32 -4.29 -23.40
N PHE A 268 -17.16 -4.59 -22.82
CA PHE A 268 -15.85 -4.46 -23.46
C PHE A 268 -14.86 -5.47 -22.87
N VAL A 269 -13.77 -5.71 -23.58
CA VAL A 269 -12.62 -6.46 -23.09
C VAL A 269 -11.57 -5.43 -22.66
N PRO A 270 -11.28 -5.30 -21.35
CA PRO A 270 -10.16 -4.49 -20.90
C PRO A 270 -8.85 -5.15 -21.36
N MET A 271 -7.78 -4.39 -21.51
CA MET A 271 -6.46 -4.96 -21.86
C MET A 271 -5.46 -4.67 -20.74
N TYR A 272 -5.22 -3.39 -20.50
CA TYR A 272 -4.23 -2.91 -19.55
C TYR A 272 -4.98 -2.24 -18.40
N SER A 273 -5.26 -2.98 -17.34
CA SER A 273 -6.18 -2.51 -16.32
C SER A 273 -5.71 -2.61 -14.88
N TRP A 274 -6.07 -1.58 -14.11
CA TRP A 274 -5.90 -1.50 -12.66
C TRP A 274 -7.26 -1.34 -11.99
N LEU A 275 -7.48 -2.09 -10.91
CA LEU A 275 -8.48 -1.75 -9.91
C LEU A 275 -7.96 -0.67 -8.99
N VAL A 276 -8.82 0.30 -8.68
CA VAL A 276 -8.55 1.39 -7.74
C VAL A 276 -9.74 1.59 -6.83
N VAL A 277 -9.49 1.55 -5.52
CA VAL A 277 -10.49 1.91 -4.52
C VAL A 277 -10.45 3.42 -4.34
N CYS A 278 -11.57 4.08 -4.61
CA CYS A 278 -11.72 5.51 -4.42
C CYS A 278 -12.97 5.79 -3.59
N GLY A 279 -12.78 6.00 -2.28
CA GLY A 279 -13.88 6.17 -1.34
C GLY A 279 -14.83 4.96 -1.35
N ASP A 280 -16.09 5.19 -1.69
CA ASP A 280 -17.14 4.17 -1.79
C ASP A 280 -17.25 3.53 -3.19
N MET A 281 -16.35 3.89 -4.12
CA MET A 281 -16.32 3.40 -5.49
C MET A 281 -15.16 2.43 -5.72
N LEU A 282 -15.44 1.34 -6.43
CA LEU A 282 -14.43 0.49 -7.04
C LEU A 282 -14.32 0.88 -8.52
N LEU A 283 -13.16 1.39 -8.90
CA LEU A 283 -12.87 1.87 -10.24
C LEU A 283 -11.96 0.89 -10.99
N MET A 284 -12.13 0.81 -12.30
CA MET A 284 -11.23 0.15 -13.23
C MET A 284 -10.66 1.20 -14.18
N ILE A 285 -9.35 1.37 -14.18
CA ILE A 285 -8.63 2.15 -15.20
C ILE A 285 -8.27 1.20 -16.32
N ASP A 286 -8.72 1.44 -17.55
CA ASP A 286 -8.38 0.70 -18.78
C ASP A 286 -7.54 1.59 -19.69
N GLN A 287 -6.31 1.18 -19.98
CA GLN A 287 -5.48 1.84 -20.97
C GLN A 287 -5.71 1.23 -22.35
N ARG A 288 -6.07 2.08 -23.31
CA ARG A 288 -6.38 1.70 -24.69
C ARG A 288 -5.35 2.29 -25.63
N PHE A 289 -4.85 1.45 -26.53
CA PHE A 289 -4.03 1.89 -27.64
C PHE A 289 -4.93 2.23 -28.83
N SER A 290 -4.82 3.45 -29.35
CA SER A 290 -5.33 3.79 -30.66
C SER A 290 -4.29 3.37 -31.69
N SER A 291 -4.65 2.49 -32.62
CA SER A 291 -3.82 2.21 -33.78
C SER A 291 -3.82 3.45 -34.67
N GLY A 292 -2.77 4.27 -34.58
CA GLY A 292 -2.50 5.27 -35.61
C GLY A 292 -2.29 4.57 -36.95
N GLY A 293 -2.95 5.05 -38.01
CA GLY A 293 -2.71 4.58 -39.38
C GLY A 293 -1.24 4.67 -39.79
N LEU A 294 -0.90 4.08 -40.95
CA LEU A 294 0.46 3.98 -41.51
C LEU A 294 1.34 5.21 -41.17
N GLY A 295 2.19 5.08 -40.14
CA GLY A 295 2.93 6.22 -39.58
C GLY A 295 3.49 6.02 -38.16
N GLY A 296 3.12 4.96 -37.44
CA GLY A 296 3.91 4.43 -36.32
C GLY A 296 3.79 5.13 -34.95
N SER A 297 2.90 6.11 -34.77
CA SER A 297 2.60 6.66 -33.44
C SER A 297 1.32 6.02 -32.88
N SER A 298 1.48 5.16 -31.86
CA SER A 298 0.36 4.63 -31.07
C SER A 298 0.05 5.59 -29.92
N ASN A 299 -1.07 6.31 -30.02
CA ASN A 299 -1.54 7.12 -28.90
C ASN A 299 -2.29 6.21 -27.92
N ALA A 300 -1.85 6.15 -26.66
CA ALA A 300 -2.61 5.48 -25.62
C ALA A 300 -3.52 6.48 -24.89
N PHE A 301 -4.66 6.02 -24.38
CA PHE A 301 -5.61 6.82 -23.61
C PHE A 301 -6.10 6.01 -22.40
N PHE A 302 -6.38 6.68 -21.30
CA PHE A 302 -7.05 6.05 -20.16
C PHE A 302 -8.57 6.24 -20.24
N ARG A 303 -9.29 5.17 -19.97
CA ARG A 303 -10.72 5.18 -19.67
C ARG A 303 -10.88 4.70 -18.24
N VAL A 304 -11.79 5.29 -17.49
CA VAL A 304 -12.10 4.84 -16.13
C VAL A 304 -13.56 4.42 -16.06
N PHE A 305 -13.80 3.30 -15.41
CA PHE A 305 -15.12 2.73 -15.23
C PHE A 305 -15.39 2.53 -13.74
N ARG A 306 -16.59 2.85 -13.29
CA ARG A 306 -17.08 2.54 -11.95
C ARG A 306 -17.84 1.22 -11.97
N LEU A 307 -17.57 0.34 -11.02
CA LEU A 307 -18.37 -0.86 -10.84
C LEU A 307 -19.73 -0.51 -10.21
N ASN A 308 -20.81 -0.97 -10.84
CA ASN A 308 -22.17 -0.84 -10.32
C ASN A 308 -22.74 -2.22 -9.96
N PHE A 309 -22.99 -2.44 -8.67
CA PHE A 309 -23.60 -3.65 -8.12
C PHE A 309 -25.13 -3.63 -8.08
N SER A 310 -25.78 -2.51 -8.40
CA SER A 310 -27.23 -2.31 -8.23
C SER A 310 -28.09 -3.01 -9.30
N VAL A 311 -27.49 -3.87 -10.12
CA VAL A 311 -28.12 -4.54 -11.26
C VAL A 311 -27.82 -6.04 -11.18
N GLU A 312 -28.76 -6.85 -11.67
CA GLU A 312 -28.75 -8.33 -11.55
C GLU A 312 -27.45 -8.99 -12.07
N ALA A 313 -26.76 -8.34 -13.01
CA ALA A 313 -25.34 -8.57 -13.29
C ALA A 313 -24.59 -7.24 -13.15
N ALA A 314 -23.53 -7.22 -12.35
CA ALA A 314 -22.74 -6.03 -12.15
C ALA A 314 -22.20 -5.51 -13.49
N LYS A 315 -22.06 -4.19 -13.61
CA LYS A 315 -21.57 -3.58 -14.85
C LYS A 315 -20.55 -2.49 -14.60
N TRP A 316 -19.61 -2.37 -15.52
CA TRP A 316 -18.65 -1.28 -15.58
C TRP A 316 -19.29 -0.08 -16.27
N VAL A 317 -19.54 0.98 -15.51
CA VAL A 317 -20.11 2.23 -16.03
C VAL A 317 -18.99 3.21 -16.31
N LYS A 318 -18.82 3.62 -17.57
CA LYS A 318 -17.80 4.60 -17.96
C LYS A 318 -18.02 5.92 -17.20
N LEU A 319 -16.94 6.48 -16.66
CA LEU A 319 -16.93 7.84 -16.13
C LEU A 319 -16.55 8.85 -17.23
N GLU A 320 -17.11 10.05 -17.16
CA GLU A 320 -16.74 11.15 -18.06
C GLU A 320 -15.66 12.06 -17.49
N LYS A 321 -15.45 12.03 -16.17
CA LYS A 321 -14.38 12.73 -15.44
C LYS A 321 -14.20 12.10 -14.06
N LEU A 322 -13.06 12.37 -13.42
CA LEU A 322 -12.78 12.01 -12.02
C LEU A 322 -13.13 13.15 -11.05
N GLU A 323 -13.61 14.29 -11.54
CA GLU A 323 -13.94 15.45 -10.72
C GLU A 323 -12.75 15.92 -9.88
N ASN A 324 -12.92 16.08 -8.56
CA ASN A 324 -11.88 16.53 -7.64
C ASN A 324 -10.93 15.42 -7.18
N TYR A 325 -10.96 14.23 -7.81
CA TYR A 325 -10.08 13.12 -7.46
C TYR A 325 -8.82 13.05 -8.33
N ALA A 326 -7.74 12.55 -7.73
CA ALA A 326 -6.55 12.07 -8.40
C ALA A 326 -6.34 10.58 -8.10
N LEU A 327 -6.02 9.79 -9.13
CA LEU A 327 -5.72 8.37 -8.99
C LEU A 327 -4.20 8.15 -9.08
N PHE A 328 -3.68 7.20 -8.31
CA PHE A 328 -2.26 6.85 -8.29
C PHE A 328 -2.09 5.38 -8.62
N VAL A 329 -1.34 5.09 -9.67
CA VAL A 329 -1.08 3.72 -10.12
C VAL A 329 0.39 3.50 -10.42
N SER A 330 0.81 2.25 -10.21
CA SER A 330 2.18 1.79 -10.45
C SER A 330 2.19 0.85 -11.66
N PRO A 331 3.29 0.76 -12.43
CA PRO A 331 3.36 -0.13 -13.58
C PRO A 331 3.11 -1.61 -13.22
N ASP A 332 3.68 -2.06 -12.10
CA ASP A 332 3.45 -3.40 -11.57
C ASP A 332 2.13 -3.45 -10.77
N ARG A 333 1.18 -4.26 -11.25
CA ARG A 333 -0.18 -4.43 -10.71
C ARG A 333 -0.25 -5.11 -9.34
N ARG A 334 0.86 -5.68 -8.86
CA ARG A 334 0.98 -6.22 -7.50
C ARG A 334 1.11 -5.13 -6.44
N ASN A 335 1.32 -3.89 -6.89
CA ASN A 335 1.41 -2.72 -6.03
C ASN A 335 0.04 -2.12 -5.76
N PRO A 336 -0.11 -1.44 -4.61
CA PRO A 336 -1.37 -0.81 -4.28
C PRO A 336 -1.62 0.37 -5.21
N THR A 337 -2.90 0.63 -5.40
CA THR A 337 -3.40 1.82 -6.10
C THR A 337 -4.10 2.71 -5.08
N PHE A 338 -4.05 4.02 -5.30
CA PHE A 338 -4.63 4.98 -4.37
C PHE A 338 -5.52 5.98 -5.08
N CYS A 339 -6.42 6.57 -4.31
CA CYS A 339 -7.22 7.72 -4.69
C CYS A 339 -6.97 8.82 -3.65
N CYS A 340 -6.83 10.07 -4.10
CA CYS A 340 -6.73 11.25 -3.25
C CYS A 340 -7.80 12.25 -3.70
N MET A 341 -8.45 12.89 -2.74
CA MET A 341 -9.43 13.94 -2.98
C MET A 341 -8.80 15.32 -2.84
N SER A 342 -9.20 16.27 -3.68
CA SER A 342 -8.74 17.66 -3.64
C SER A 342 -7.21 17.80 -3.71
N PRO A 343 -6.56 17.24 -4.73
CA PRO A 343 -5.10 17.22 -4.82
C PRO A 343 -4.46 18.60 -4.91
N GLU A 344 -5.22 19.64 -5.24
CA GLU A 344 -4.80 21.05 -5.22
C GLU A 344 -4.24 21.46 -3.85
N ARG A 345 -4.72 20.83 -2.77
CA ARG A 345 -4.28 21.11 -1.39
C ARG A 345 -2.78 20.87 -1.18
N TRP A 346 -2.20 19.92 -1.91
CA TRP A 346 -0.75 19.63 -1.89
C TRP A 346 -0.02 20.09 -3.16
N GLY A 347 -0.67 20.90 -4.00
CA GLY A 347 -0.12 21.38 -5.27
C GLY A 347 -0.25 20.40 -6.44
N GLY A 348 -1.06 19.36 -6.28
CA GLY A 348 -1.45 18.44 -7.34
C GLY A 348 -2.55 18.99 -8.25
N LYS A 349 -3.05 18.13 -9.15
CA LYS A 349 -4.10 18.41 -10.12
C LYS A 349 -5.20 17.38 -9.99
N SER A 350 -6.44 17.85 -9.85
CA SER A 350 -7.62 17.00 -9.94
C SER A 350 -7.83 16.49 -11.35
N ASN A 351 -8.76 15.57 -11.50
CA ASN A 351 -9.08 14.94 -12.77
C ASN A 351 -7.86 14.30 -13.46
N CYS A 352 -6.90 13.81 -12.68
CA CYS A 352 -5.62 13.27 -13.16
C CYS A 352 -5.36 11.85 -12.68
N ILE A 353 -4.57 11.12 -13.47
CA ILE A 353 -3.99 9.85 -13.08
C ILE A 353 -2.47 10.02 -13.00
N TYR A 354 -1.90 9.74 -11.85
CA TYR A 354 -0.49 9.82 -11.51
C TYR A 354 0.17 8.45 -11.65
N PHE A 355 1.07 8.33 -12.60
CA PHE A 355 1.81 7.11 -12.90
C PHE A 355 3.20 7.20 -12.30
N ALA A 356 3.53 6.24 -11.44
CA ALA A 356 4.89 6.08 -10.94
C ALA A 356 5.82 5.72 -12.13
N ARG A 357 6.94 6.44 -12.29
CA ARG A 357 7.87 6.22 -13.40
C ARG A 357 9.24 5.80 -12.90
N LEU A 358 9.82 4.86 -13.65
CA LEU A 358 11.25 4.67 -13.73
C LEU A 358 11.74 5.45 -14.94
N SER A 359 12.20 6.69 -14.71
CA SER A 359 12.92 7.48 -15.72
C SER A 359 14.44 7.36 -15.47
N GLU A 360 15.22 7.44 -16.55
CA GLU A 360 16.66 7.68 -16.47
C GLU A 360 16.96 9.09 -15.96
N ASP A 361 16.03 10.03 -16.19
CA ASP A 361 16.08 11.37 -15.62
C ASP A 361 15.74 11.31 -14.13
N PRO A 362 16.67 11.66 -13.22
CA PRO A 362 16.41 11.66 -11.80
C PRO A 362 15.28 12.60 -11.37
N ASP A 363 14.99 13.64 -12.16
CA ASP A 363 13.98 14.66 -11.84
C ASP A 363 12.56 14.26 -12.30
N GLU A 364 12.43 13.31 -13.23
CA GLU A 364 11.13 12.75 -13.67
C GLU A 364 10.74 11.49 -12.89
N THR A 365 10.22 11.67 -11.69
CA THR A 365 9.83 10.57 -10.79
C THR A 365 8.42 10.01 -11.05
N TRP A 366 7.52 10.80 -11.61
CA TRP A 366 6.18 10.36 -12.01
C TRP A 366 5.62 11.23 -13.13
N THR A 367 4.49 10.83 -13.71
CA THR A 367 3.76 11.63 -14.70
C THR A 367 2.30 11.71 -14.35
N ALA A 368 1.75 12.91 -14.37
CA ALA A 368 0.32 13.15 -14.26
C ALA A 368 -0.28 13.24 -15.67
N VAL A 369 -1.28 12.42 -15.95
CA VAL A 369 -2.06 12.46 -17.19
C VAL A 369 -3.47 12.89 -16.84
N GLU A 370 -3.91 13.99 -17.42
CA GLU A 370 -5.29 14.46 -17.26
C GLU A 370 -6.26 13.47 -17.91
N PHE A 371 -7.42 13.30 -17.30
CA PHE A 371 -8.45 12.37 -17.75
C PHE A 371 -8.83 12.64 -19.21
N GLY A 372 -8.85 11.58 -20.03
CA GLY A 372 -9.18 11.67 -21.45
C GLY A 372 -8.09 12.23 -22.36
N GLN A 373 -6.99 12.75 -21.80
CA GLN A 373 -5.83 13.18 -22.58
C GLN A 373 -4.96 12.00 -23.05
N PRO A 374 -4.22 12.15 -24.16
CA PRO A 374 -3.29 11.13 -24.62
C PRO A 374 -2.16 10.93 -23.61
N VAL A 375 -1.81 9.67 -23.39
CA VAL A 375 -0.70 9.28 -22.53
C VAL A 375 0.62 9.57 -23.25
N PRO A 376 1.58 10.25 -22.62
CA PRO A 376 2.89 10.49 -23.21
C PRO A 376 3.59 9.18 -23.62
N ASN A 377 4.18 9.14 -24.83
CA ASN A 377 4.80 7.94 -25.42
C ASN A 377 5.84 7.25 -24.52
N ASN A 378 6.56 8.02 -23.72
CA ASN A 378 7.54 7.51 -22.76
C ASN A 378 6.88 6.73 -21.61
N ALA A 379 5.72 7.17 -21.10
CA ALA A 379 4.93 6.45 -20.11
C ALA A 379 4.28 5.18 -20.71
N VAL A 380 3.83 5.26 -21.97
CA VAL A 380 3.25 4.11 -22.71
C VAL A 380 4.24 2.95 -22.84
N ARG A 381 5.50 3.24 -23.21
CA ARG A 381 6.55 2.22 -23.33
C ARG A 381 6.81 1.49 -22.02
N SER A 382 6.89 2.20 -20.90
CA SER A 382 7.08 1.58 -19.58
C SER A 382 5.99 0.57 -19.24
N MET A 383 4.76 0.75 -19.72
CA MET A 383 3.62 -0.14 -19.42
C MET A 383 3.61 -1.42 -20.28
N LEU A 384 4.00 -1.33 -21.56
CA LEU A 384 4.09 -2.48 -22.47
C LEU A 384 5.07 -3.56 -21.97
N PHE A 385 6.15 -3.14 -21.30
CA PHE A 385 7.14 -4.08 -20.77
C PHE A 385 6.62 -4.93 -19.62
N TYR A 386 5.54 -4.54 -18.93
CA TYR A 386 4.95 -5.35 -17.86
C TYR A 386 3.82 -6.28 -18.32
N ASP A 387 3.48 -6.30 -19.62
CA ASP A 387 2.24 -6.90 -20.11
C ASP A 387 2.39 -7.96 -21.22
N ILE A 388 3.43 -7.93 -22.05
CA ILE A 388 3.48 -8.83 -23.23
C ILE A 388 3.80 -10.27 -22.81
N SER A 389 2.77 -11.12 -22.71
CA SER A 389 2.70 -12.58 -22.94
C SER A 389 3.86 -13.46 -22.44
N SER A 390 4.68 -12.92 -21.57
CA SER A 390 5.87 -13.46 -20.95
C SER A 390 5.98 -12.62 -19.69
N PRO A 391 5.90 -13.21 -18.50
CA PRO A 391 5.93 -12.43 -17.30
C PRO A 391 7.22 -11.58 -17.35
N PRO A 392 7.14 -10.24 -17.31
CA PRO A 392 8.34 -9.43 -17.06
C PRO A 392 9.03 -10.03 -15.83
N ASP A 393 10.35 -9.90 -15.76
CA ASP A 393 11.21 -10.34 -14.65
C ASP A 393 10.64 -9.86 -13.28
N CYS A 394 9.61 -10.55 -12.80
CA CYS A 394 8.66 -10.08 -11.79
C CYS A 394 9.24 -10.24 -10.39
N GLY A 395 10.49 -10.69 -10.30
CA GLY A 395 11.26 -10.67 -9.09
C GLY A 395 11.76 -9.28 -8.72
N VAL A 396 11.78 -8.30 -9.64
CA VAL A 396 12.41 -6.98 -9.45
C VAL A 396 11.47 -5.96 -8.79
N LEU A 397 12.00 -5.20 -7.83
CA LEU A 397 11.31 -4.06 -7.22
C LEU A 397 11.37 -2.86 -8.18
N CYS A 398 10.23 -2.25 -8.45
CA CYS A 398 10.09 -1.13 -9.38
C CYS A 398 9.57 0.12 -8.66
N SER A 399 9.57 1.25 -9.38
CA SER A 399 8.92 2.49 -8.91
C SER A 399 7.45 2.22 -8.61
N LEU A 400 7.00 2.68 -7.44
CA LEU A 400 5.64 2.46 -6.97
C LEU A 400 5.16 3.59 -6.06
N TRP A 401 3.85 3.71 -5.94
CA TRP A 401 3.20 4.55 -4.92
C TRP A 401 3.01 3.76 -3.63
N VAL A 402 3.20 4.41 -2.49
CA VAL A 402 3.01 3.78 -1.18
C VAL A 402 2.69 4.81 -0.09
N PHE A 403 1.77 4.46 0.80
CA PHE A 403 1.71 5.06 2.12
C PHE A 403 2.57 4.23 3.09
N PRO A 404 3.42 4.87 3.91
CA PRO A 404 4.12 4.20 5.01
C PRO A 404 3.18 3.49 5.99
N SER A 405 3.67 2.44 6.65
CA SER A 405 2.88 1.60 7.57
C SER A 405 2.21 2.41 8.69
N LEU A 406 2.87 3.47 9.15
CA LEU A 406 2.40 4.42 10.16
C LEU A 406 1.16 5.25 9.76
N VAL A 407 0.81 5.27 8.47
CA VAL A 407 -0.41 5.93 7.98
C VAL A 407 -1.64 5.04 8.21
N TYR A 408 -1.42 3.74 8.33
CA TYR A 408 -2.49 2.78 8.53
C TYR A 408 -2.75 2.59 10.03
N GLY A 409 -3.99 2.80 10.45
CA GLY A 409 -4.41 2.55 11.82
C GLY A 409 -4.49 1.06 12.16
N SER A 410 -4.84 0.74 13.40
CA SER A 410 -4.98 -0.65 13.85
C SER A 410 -6.22 -1.34 13.29
N GLY A 411 -7.13 -0.60 12.63
CA GLY A 411 -8.34 -1.17 12.03
C GLY A 411 -9.42 -1.50 13.06
#